data_AF-A0A248YR74-F1
#
_entry.id   AF-A0A248YR74-F1
#
_cell.length_a   1.000
_cell.length_b   1.000
_cell.length_c   1.000
_cell.angle_alpha   90.00
_cell.angle_beta   90.00
_cell.angle_gamma   90.00
#
_symmetry.space_group_name_H-M   'P 1'
#
loop_
_entity.id
_entity.type
_entity.pdbx_description
1 polymer ?
#
loop_
_entity_poly.entity_id
_entity_poly.type
_entity_poly.pdbx_seq_one_letter_code
_entity_poly.pdbx_strand_id
1 'polypeptide(L)'
;MHPPEKPGHRPAAYGRQLIEIHDRLRAELDRLMAAVDREFGGLPEGSATPDEPAPGGEPTGRYAPRRELRAYCLGFCAAVTRHHTGEDGGAFVALAERFPGLRPVLAELAADHVLVADALTRVAGLLDDLPAAPDRATARRVRADLAGLAALLESHFSYEERKLTAALDALPARDGPARRLFGLDPGPPAGTIPARGGTQSVTDS
;
A
#
# COMPACT_ATOMS: atom_id res chain seq x y z
N MET A 1 22.99 47.69 -15.12
CA MET A 1 23.58 46.41 -14.65
C MET A 1 22.68 45.86 -13.56
N HIS A 2 21.81 44.91 -13.91
CA HIS A 2 20.94 44.21 -12.95
C HIS A 2 21.72 42.99 -12.43
N PRO A 3 21.71 42.69 -11.12
CA PRO A 3 22.27 41.44 -10.63
C PRO A 3 21.41 40.25 -11.11
N PRO A 4 22.00 39.09 -11.40
CA PRO A 4 21.23 37.90 -11.75
C PRO A 4 20.45 37.42 -10.51
N GLU A 5 19.13 37.26 -10.65
CA GLU A 5 18.29 36.64 -9.62
C GLU A 5 18.76 35.20 -9.37
N LYS A 6 18.90 34.83 -8.10
CA LYS A 6 19.18 33.44 -7.70
C LYS A 6 18.00 32.56 -8.15
N PRO A 7 18.23 31.36 -8.71
CA PRO A 7 17.13 30.47 -9.07
C PRO A 7 16.30 30.19 -7.82
N GLY A 8 15.04 30.64 -7.83
CA GLY A 8 14.09 30.38 -6.77
C GLY A 8 13.96 28.88 -6.57
N HIS A 9 14.26 28.41 -5.36
CA HIS A 9 13.98 27.04 -4.96
C HIS A 9 12.46 26.87 -5.01
N ARG A 10 11.92 26.24 -6.05
CA ARG A 10 10.51 25.84 -6.01
C ARG A 10 10.40 24.86 -4.84
N PRO A 11 9.59 25.15 -3.80
CA PRO A 11 9.36 24.17 -2.75
C PRO A 11 8.80 22.91 -3.41
N ALA A 12 9.37 21.77 -3.05
CA ALA A 12 8.87 20.51 -3.56
C ALA A 12 7.50 20.27 -2.93
N ALA A 13 6.45 20.09 -3.75
CA ALA A 13 5.09 19.86 -3.26
C ALA A 13 4.90 18.40 -2.80
N TYR A 14 5.83 17.88 -1.99
CA TYR A 14 5.85 16.48 -1.55
C TYR A 14 4.67 16.16 -0.63
N GLY A 15 4.23 17.10 0.19
CA GLY A 15 3.04 16.95 1.02
C GLY A 15 1.77 16.80 0.18
N ARG A 16 1.62 17.58 -0.89
CA ARG A 16 0.52 17.39 -1.85
C ARG A 16 0.57 16.01 -2.49
N GLN A 17 1.74 15.54 -2.87
CA GLN A 17 1.88 14.23 -3.49
C GLN A 17 1.51 13.09 -2.54
N LEU A 18 1.84 13.20 -1.26
CA LEU A 18 1.41 12.24 -0.24
C LEU A 18 -0.12 12.11 -0.24
N ILE A 19 -0.82 13.24 -0.16
CA ILE A 19 -2.29 13.30 -0.17
C ILE A 19 -2.85 12.66 -1.46
N GLU A 20 -2.28 12.97 -2.63
CA GLU A 20 -2.72 12.38 -3.90
C GLU A 20 -2.56 10.86 -3.94
N ILE A 21 -1.51 10.31 -3.32
CA ILE A 21 -1.31 8.87 -3.20
C ILE A 21 -2.37 8.27 -2.26
N HIS A 22 -2.60 8.88 -1.10
CA HIS A 22 -3.61 8.42 -0.14
C HIS A 22 -5.02 8.44 -0.72
N ASP A 23 -5.41 9.52 -1.41
CA ASP A 23 -6.73 9.63 -2.04
C ASP A 23 -6.95 8.54 -3.09
N ARG A 24 -5.90 8.21 -3.85
CA ARG A 24 -5.96 7.06 -4.76
C ARG A 24 -6.14 5.75 -4.00
N LEU A 25 -5.40 5.51 -2.94
CA LEU A 25 -5.50 4.28 -2.14
C LEU A 25 -6.88 4.13 -1.49
N ARG A 26 -7.45 5.22 -0.95
CA ARG A 26 -8.84 5.26 -0.46
C ARG A 26 -9.81 4.82 -1.55
N ALA A 27 -9.71 5.42 -2.74
CA ALA A 27 -10.59 5.09 -3.86
C ALA A 27 -10.45 3.63 -4.34
N GLU A 28 -9.23 3.07 -4.35
CA GLU A 28 -9.04 1.65 -4.71
C GLU A 28 -9.63 0.71 -3.65
N LEU A 29 -9.58 1.07 -2.36
CA LEU A 29 -10.19 0.28 -1.29
C LEU A 29 -11.73 0.31 -1.35
N ASP A 30 -12.32 1.47 -1.62
CA ASP A 30 -13.77 1.60 -1.81
C ASP A 30 -14.27 0.69 -2.95
N ARG A 31 -13.52 0.64 -4.05
CA ARG A 31 -13.82 -0.24 -5.19
C ARG A 31 -13.68 -1.72 -4.82
N LEU A 32 -12.69 -2.09 -4.01
CA LEU A 32 -12.53 -3.46 -3.49
C LEU A 32 -13.73 -3.85 -2.63
N MET A 33 -14.12 -2.99 -1.69
CA MET A 33 -15.30 -3.23 -0.84
C MET A 33 -16.58 -3.40 -1.67
N ALA A 34 -16.79 -2.53 -2.66
CA ALA A 34 -17.92 -2.65 -3.58
C ALA A 34 -17.88 -3.95 -4.42
N ALA A 35 -16.69 -4.42 -4.81
CA ALA A 35 -16.54 -5.69 -5.53
C ALA A 35 -16.90 -6.89 -4.65
N VAL A 36 -16.47 -6.87 -3.39
CA VAL A 36 -16.85 -7.87 -2.37
C VAL A 36 -18.36 -7.87 -2.16
N ASP A 37 -18.99 -6.70 -2.05
CA ASP A 37 -20.44 -6.63 -1.89
C ASP A 37 -21.20 -7.15 -3.10
N ARG A 38 -20.71 -6.96 -4.34
CA ARG A 38 -21.30 -7.59 -5.52
C ARG A 38 -21.14 -9.10 -5.51
N GLU A 39 -19.96 -9.61 -5.16
CA GLU A 39 -19.67 -11.06 -5.13
C GLU A 39 -20.51 -11.79 -4.07
N PHE A 40 -20.73 -11.16 -2.92
CA PHE A 40 -21.43 -11.76 -1.78
C PHE A 40 -22.87 -11.26 -1.59
N GLY A 41 -23.31 -10.22 -2.31
CA GLY A 41 -24.65 -9.62 -2.21
C GLY A 41 -25.71 -10.38 -3.00
N GLY A 42 -25.30 -11.27 -3.90
CA GLY A 42 -26.19 -12.20 -4.61
C GLY A 42 -26.54 -13.47 -3.83
N LEU A 43 -26.25 -13.57 -2.53
CA LEU A 43 -26.68 -14.71 -1.70
C LEU A 43 -28.17 -14.52 -1.31
N PRO A 44 -29.13 -15.23 -1.93
CA PRO A 44 -30.54 -15.06 -1.58
C PRO A 44 -30.78 -15.34 -0.09
N GLU A 45 -31.61 -14.50 0.54
CA GLU A 45 -32.20 -14.82 1.83
C GLU A 45 -33.14 -16.02 1.63
N GLY A 46 -32.76 -17.19 2.18
CA GLY A 46 -33.68 -18.31 2.31
C GLY A 46 -33.75 -19.41 1.23
N SER A 47 -32.73 -19.68 0.40
CA SER A 47 -32.75 -20.91 -0.43
C SER A 47 -31.64 -21.88 -0.03
N ALA A 48 -32.02 -22.89 0.76
CA ALA A 48 -31.27 -24.13 0.94
C ALA A 48 -31.66 -25.12 -0.16
N THR A 49 -31.11 -24.96 -1.36
CA THR A 49 -30.99 -26.05 -2.32
C THR A 49 -29.69 -25.83 -3.12
N PRO A 50 -28.81 -26.84 -3.24
CA PRO A 50 -27.79 -26.83 -4.27
C PRO A 50 -28.52 -26.91 -5.62
N ASP A 51 -28.33 -25.93 -6.50
CA ASP A 51 -28.70 -26.08 -7.90
C ASP A 51 -27.89 -27.26 -8.46
N GLU A 52 -28.56 -28.29 -8.96
CA GLU A 52 -27.91 -29.27 -9.81
C GLU A 52 -27.45 -28.59 -11.11
N PRO A 53 -26.23 -28.85 -11.59
CA PRO A 53 -25.78 -28.28 -12.85
C PRO A 53 -26.60 -28.86 -14.00
N ALA A 54 -27.27 -27.98 -14.76
CA ALA A 54 -27.89 -28.37 -16.02
C ALA A 54 -26.83 -28.99 -16.96
N PRO A 55 -27.10 -30.15 -17.59
CA PRO A 55 -26.14 -30.79 -18.46
C PRO A 55 -25.96 -29.96 -19.74
N GLY A 56 -24.78 -29.36 -19.92
CA GLY A 56 -24.38 -28.64 -21.14
C GLY A 56 -24.15 -27.14 -21.00
N GLY A 57 -24.19 -26.56 -19.79
CA GLY A 57 -23.83 -25.15 -19.57
C GLY A 57 -22.33 -24.96 -19.37
N GLU A 58 -21.68 -24.19 -20.25
CA GLU A 58 -20.32 -23.68 -20.05
C GLU A 58 -20.22 -22.93 -18.70
N PRO A 59 -19.25 -23.26 -17.81
CA PRO A 59 -19.09 -22.62 -16.51
C PRO A 59 -18.50 -21.21 -16.67
N THR A 60 -19.28 -20.28 -17.21
CA THR A 60 -18.82 -18.93 -17.55
C THR A 60 -19.55 -17.91 -16.69
N GLY A 61 -18.88 -17.45 -15.62
CA GLY A 61 -19.31 -16.20 -14.98
C GLY A 61 -19.11 -16.09 -13.48
N ARG A 62 -19.02 -17.18 -12.68
CA ARG A 62 -18.84 -17.07 -11.22
C ARG A 62 -17.39 -17.24 -10.75
N TYR A 63 -16.58 -18.02 -11.47
CA TYR A 63 -15.17 -18.22 -11.16
C TYR A 63 -14.27 -17.07 -11.65
N ALA A 64 -14.63 -16.42 -12.76
CA ALA A 64 -13.88 -15.28 -13.30
C ALA A 64 -13.92 -14.04 -12.37
N PRO A 65 -15.10 -13.62 -11.84
CA PRO A 65 -15.17 -12.51 -10.88
C PRO A 65 -14.41 -12.75 -9.58
N ARG A 66 -14.34 -14.00 -9.11
CA ARG A 66 -13.56 -14.37 -7.91
C ARG A 66 -12.07 -14.24 -8.13
N ARG A 67 -11.58 -14.76 -9.25
CA ARG A 67 -10.17 -14.62 -9.64
C ARG A 67 -9.81 -13.15 -9.84
N GLU A 68 -10.71 -12.36 -10.41
CA GLU A 68 -10.55 -10.91 -10.57
C GLU A 68 -10.53 -10.19 -9.21
N LEU A 69 -11.44 -10.52 -8.29
CA LEU A 69 -11.48 -9.96 -6.93
C LEU A 69 -10.17 -10.26 -6.17
N ARG A 70 -9.68 -11.50 -6.24
CA ARG A 70 -8.41 -11.90 -5.63
C ARG A 70 -7.25 -11.12 -6.23
N ALA A 71 -7.15 -11.07 -7.56
CA ALA A 71 -6.10 -10.32 -8.25
C ALA A 71 -6.13 -8.83 -7.89
N TYR A 72 -7.33 -8.24 -7.80
CA TYR A 72 -7.52 -6.86 -7.39
C TYR A 72 -7.05 -6.62 -5.96
N CYS A 73 -7.44 -7.48 -5.01
CA CYS A 73 -6.99 -7.38 -3.63
C CYS A 73 -5.47 -7.49 -3.51
N LEU A 74 -4.84 -8.43 -4.21
CA LEU A 74 -3.38 -8.57 -4.20
C LEU A 74 -2.69 -7.33 -4.78
N GLY A 75 -3.26 -6.74 -5.85
CA GLY A 75 -2.78 -5.48 -6.41
C GLY A 75 -2.89 -4.31 -5.43
N PHE A 76 -4.01 -4.21 -4.72
CA PHE A 76 -4.22 -3.21 -3.67
C PHE A 76 -3.23 -3.41 -2.51
N CYS A 77 -3.10 -4.63 -1.98
CA CYS A 77 -2.16 -4.94 -0.90
C CYS A 77 -0.72 -4.59 -1.31
N ALA A 78 -0.31 -4.95 -2.53
CA ALA A 78 1.02 -4.60 -3.04
C ALA A 78 1.22 -3.08 -3.16
N ALA A 79 0.19 -2.33 -3.55
CA ALA A 79 0.26 -0.88 -3.65
C ALA A 79 0.47 -0.20 -2.29
N VAL A 80 -0.30 -0.61 -1.26
CA VAL A 80 -0.15 -0.08 0.10
C VAL A 80 1.21 -0.47 0.69
N THR A 81 1.63 -1.73 0.56
CA THR A 81 2.95 -2.18 1.04
C THR A 81 4.08 -1.37 0.40
N ARG A 82 4.00 -1.12 -0.91
CA ARG A 82 5.01 -0.33 -1.61
C ARG A 82 5.03 1.14 -1.16
N HIS A 83 3.85 1.71 -0.92
CA HIS A 83 3.71 3.06 -0.39
C HIS A 83 4.41 3.19 0.98
N HIS A 84 4.02 2.37 1.95
CA HIS A 84 4.57 2.43 3.32
C HIS A 84 6.07 2.12 3.38
N THR A 85 6.53 1.09 2.64
CA THR A 85 7.98 0.78 2.60
C THR A 85 8.79 1.90 1.95
N GLY A 86 8.20 2.62 0.99
CA GLY A 86 8.80 3.81 0.39
C GLY A 86 8.93 4.96 1.39
N GLU A 87 7.94 5.15 2.26
CA GLU A 87 7.97 6.15 3.32
C GLU A 87 9.00 5.81 4.39
N ASP A 88 8.96 4.58 4.91
CA ASP A 88 9.90 4.08 5.93
C ASP A 88 11.35 4.22 5.50
N GLY A 89 11.65 3.82 4.25
CA GLY A 89 13.01 3.79 3.71
C GLY A 89 13.49 5.10 3.08
N GLY A 90 12.58 6.06 2.87
CA GLY A 90 12.86 7.29 2.11
C GLY A 90 12.39 8.54 2.85
N ALA A 91 11.09 8.81 2.81
CA ALA A 91 10.50 10.03 3.36
C ALA A 91 10.80 10.22 4.84
N PHE A 92 10.63 9.17 5.66
CA PHE A 92 10.84 9.23 7.10
C PHE A 92 12.31 9.44 7.46
N VAL A 93 13.23 8.85 6.71
CA VAL A 93 14.67 9.08 6.87
C VAL A 93 15.01 10.55 6.64
N ALA A 94 14.59 11.11 5.50
CA ALA A 94 14.84 12.52 5.16
C ALA A 94 14.23 13.48 6.18
N LEU A 95 13.00 13.20 6.65
CA LEU A 95 12.33 13.98 7.68
C LEU A 95 13.05 13.89 9.04
N ALA A 96 13.52 12.71 9.44
CA ALA A 96 14.20 12.51 10.72
C ALA A 96 15.59 13.18 10.78
N GLU A 97 16.26 13.32 9.64
CA GLU A 97 17.51 14.07 9.49
C GLU A 97 17.26 15.58 9.56
N ARG A 98 16.27 16.08 8.80
CA ARG A 98 16.02 17.51 8.68
C ARG A 98 15.25 18.10 9.87
N PHE A 99 14.34 17.32 10.45
CA PHE A 99 13.45 17.72 11.54
C PHE A 99 13.50 16.70 12.68
N PRO A 100 14.58 16.67 13.49
CA PRO A 100 14.74 15.66 14.56
C PRO A 100 13.59 15.59 15.57
N GLY A 101 12.86 16.70 15.76
CA GLY A 101 11.66 16.74 16.61
C GLY A 101 10.49 15.89 16.11
N LEU A 102 10.48 15.46 14.84
CA LEU A 102 9.45 14.57 14.29
C LEU A 102 9.71 13.09 14.58
N ARG A 103 10.89 12.70 15.07
CA ARG A 103 11.25 11.29 15.30
C ARG A 103 10.22 10.49 16.10
N PRO A 104 9.60 11.02 17.18
CA PRO A 104 8.55 10.29 17.88
C PRO A 104 7.33 10.01 16.98
N VAL A 105 6.89 10.98 16.19
CA VAL A 105 5.76 10.83 15.26
C VAL A 105 6.09 9.82 14.14
N LEU A 106 7.30 9.88 13.60
CA LEU A 106 7.74 8.94 12.57
C LEU A 106 7.82 7.49 13.11
N ALA A 107 8.24 7.32 14.37
CA ALA A 107 8.24 6.02 15.03
C ALA A 107 6.82 5.48 15.28
N GLU A 108 5.86 6.35 15.62
CA GLU A 108 4.44 5.99 15.72
C GLU A 108 3.90 5.53 14.37
N LEU A 109 4.15 6.29 13.30
CA LEU A 109 3.69 5.96 11.94
C LEU A 109 4.30 4.64 11.44
N ALA A 110 5.59 4.42 11.67
CA ALA A 110 6.24 3.14 11.33
C ALA A 110 5.65 1.96 12.12
N ALA A 111 5.21 2.17 13.36
CA ALA A 111 4.49 1.15 14.11
C ALA A 111 3.09 0.87 13.51
N ASP A 112 2.37 1.92 13.08
CA ASP A 112 1.11 1.76 12.36
C ASP A 112 1.29 0.99 11.05
N HIS A 113 2.40 1.19 10.32
CA HIS A 113 2.71 0.45 9.10
C HIS A 113 2.77 -1.07 9.32
N VAL A 114 3.30 -1.51 10.47
CA VAL A 114 3.32 -2.93 10.85
C VAL A 114 1.90 -3.46 11.06
N LEU A 115 1.06 -2.69 11.77
CA LEU A 115 -0.35 -3.07 12.00
C LEU A 115 -1.14 -3.17 10.69
N VAL A 116 -0.90 -2.24 9.77
CA VAL A 116 -1.50 -2.27 8.43
C VAL A 116 -1.01 -3.48 7.64
N ALA A 117 0.30 -3.77 7.64
CA ALA A 117 0.86 -4.92 6.94
C ALA A 117 0.26 -6.25 7.43
N ASP A 118 0.06 -6.39 8.74
CA ASP A 118 -0.61 -7.55 9.33
C ASP A 118 -2.08 -7.64 8.87
N ALA A 119 -2.80 -6.52 8.81
CA ALA A 119 -4.18 -6.48 8.34
C ALA A 119 -4.29 -6.85 6.85
N LEU A 120 -3.38 -6.34 6.00
CA LEU A 120 -3.30 -6.69 4.58
C LEU A 120 -3.04 -8.19 4.40
N THR A 121 -2.12 -8.77 5.18
CA THR A 121 -1.81 -10.20 5.14
C THR A 121 -3.04 -11.04 5.50
N ARG A 122 -3.79 -10.65 6.54
CA ARG A 122 -5.03 -11.35 6.92
C ARG A 122 -6.08 -11.30 5.83
N VAL A 123 -6.33 -10.13 5.24
CA VAL A 123 -7.32 -9.96 4.17
C VAL A 123 -6.93 -10.76 2.93
N ALA A 124 -5.66 -10.72 2.52
CA ALA A 124 -5.17 -11.52 1.40
C ALA A 124 -5.35 -13.02 1.64
N GLY A 125 -4.98 -13.52 2.83
CA GLY A 125 -5.19 -14.92 3.21
C GLY A 125 -6.66 -15.34 3.18
N LEU A 126 -7.56 -14.50 3.70
CA LEU A 126 -9.01 -14.78 3.66
C LEU A 126 -9.55 -14.90 2.24
N LEU A 127 -9.05 -14.11 1.29
CA LEU A 127 -9.47 -14.18 -0.11
C LEU A 127 -8.80 -15.34 -0.87
N ASP A 128 -7.59 -15.73 -0.48
CA ASP A 128 -6.88 -16.90 -1.00
C ASP A 128 -7.58 -18.20 -0.61
N ASP A 129 -8.07 -18.29 0.63
CA ASP A 129 -8.73 -19.46 1.20
C ASP A 129 -10.24 -19.52 0.88
N LEU A 130 -10.75 -18.64 0.02
CA LEU A 130 -12.17 -18.62 -0.32
C LEU A 130 -12.61 -19.93 -0.99
N PRO A 131 -13.59 -20.66 -0.43
CA PRO A 131 -14.15 -21.82 -1.12
C PRO A 131 -14.94 -21.39 -2.37
N ALA A 132 -15.14 -22.32 -3.30
CA ALA A 132 -15.91 -22.07 -4.53
C ALA A 132 -17.35 -21.60 -4.24
N ALA A 133 -17.94 -22.11 -3.15
CA ALA A 133 -19.24 -21.69 -2.62
C ALA A 133 -19.08 -21.24 -1.16
N PRO A 134 -18.76 -19.96 -0.90
CA PRO A 134 -18.63 -19.43 0.45
C PRO A 134 -19.99 -19.30 1.10
N ASP A 135 -20.06 -19.71 2.37
CA ASP A 135 -21.25 -19.52 3.16
C ASP A 135 -21.39 -18.05 3.64
N ARG A 136 -22.51 -17.76 4.30
CA ARG A 136 -22.76 -16.42 4.84
C ARG A 136 -21.77 -16.02 5.93
N ALA A 137 -21.20 -16.96 6.67
CA ALA A 137 -20.23 -16.66 7.73
C ALA A 137 -18.89 -16.22 7.13
N THR A 138 -18.38 -16.93 6.11
CA THR A 138 -17.21 -16.52 5.33
C THR A 138 -17.42 -15.14 4.72
N ALA A 139 -18.57 -14.90 4.09
CA ALA A 139 -18.88 -13.61 3.48
C ALA A 139 -18.92 -12.46 4.50
N ARG A 140 -19.44 -12.69 5.71
CA ARG A 140 -19.42 -11.71 6.81
C ARG A 140 -18.00 -11.46 7.31
N ARG A 141 -17.18 -12.50 7.40
CA ARG A 141 -15.79 -12.37 7.86
C ARG A 141 -14.95 -11.52 6.92
N VAL A 142 -15.03 -11.78 5.61
CA VAL A 142 -14.33 -10.99 4.59
C VAL A 142 -14.72 -9.51 4.66
N ARG A 143 -16.02 -9.22 4.76
CA ARG A 143 -16.51 -7.83 4.91
C ARG A 143 -16.01 -7.16 6.19
N ALA A 144 -16.04 -7.87 7.31
CA ALA A 144 -15.60 -7.34 8.59
C ALA A 144 -14.10 -7.01 8.61
N ASP A 145 -13.25 -7.91 8.08
CA ASP A 145 -11.80 -7.69 8.01
C ASP A 145 -11.46 -6.54 7.05
N LEU A 146 -12.16 -6.40 5.91
CA LEU A 146 -12.00 -5.25 5.00
C LEU A 146 -12.47 -3.93 5.61
N ALA A 147 -13.59 -3.92 6.33
CA ALA A 147 -14.05 -2.73 7.04
C ALA A 147 -13.06 -2.31 8.14
N GLY A 148 -12.47 -3.28 8.85
CA GLY A 148 -11.40 -3.02 9.82
C GLY A 148 -10.15 -2.43 9.18
N LEU A 149 -9.73 -2.97 8.03
CA LEU A 149 -8.62 -2.43 7.25
C LEU A 149 -8.91 -0.99 6.77
N ALA A 150 -10.12 -0.72 6.29
CA ALA A 150 -10.52 0.62 5.87
C ALA A 150 -10.48 1.64 7.01
N ALA A 151 -11.00 1.29 8.18
CA ALA A 151 -10.94 2.15 9.36
C ALA A 151 -9.49 2.41 9.82
N LEU A 152 -8.64 1.39 9.78
CA LEU A 152 -7.23 1.50 10.13
C LEU A 152 -6.48 2.44 9.17
N LEU A 153 -6.62 2.21 7.86
CA LEU A 153 -5.99 3.04 6.83
C LEU A 153 -6.48 4.48 6.86
N GLU A 154 -7.78 4.72 7.04
CA GLU A 154 -8.30 6.08 7.12
C GLU A 154 -7.73 6.83 8.33
N SER A 155 -7.71 6.19 9.51
CA SER A 155 -7.10 6.78 10.71
C SER A 155 -5.62 7.10 10.49
N HIS A 156 -4.89 6.17 9.88
CA HIS A 156 -3.47 6.27 9.61
C HIS A 156 -3.16 7.41 8.62
N PHE A 157 -3.76 7.40 7.42
CA PHE A 157 -3.56 8.42 6.40
C PHE A 157 -3.93 9.81 6.93
N SER A 158 -5.07 9.93 7.61
CA SER A 158 -5.49 11.20 8.22
C SER A 158 -4.50 11.69 9.28
N TYR A 159 -3.87 10.80 10.07
CA TYR A 159 -2.87 11.20 11.05
C TYR A 159 -1.59 11.68 10.37
N GLU A 160 -1.10 10.93 9.40
CA GLU A 160 0.12 11.24 8.67
C GLU A 160 0.02 12.57 7.92
N GLU A 161 -1.04 12.76 7.13
CA GLU A 161 -1.26 13.98 6.34
C GLU A 161 -1.24 15.22 7.24
N ARG A 162 -1.89 15.16 8.40
CA ARG A 162 -1.89 16.27 9.37
C ARG A 162 -0.52 16.55 9.95
N LYS A 163 0.31 15.53 10.14
CA LYS A 163 1.59 15.64 10.83
C LYS A 163 2.75 15.99 9.90
N LEU A 164 2.76 15.44 8.69
CA LEU A 164 3.96 15.42 7.86
C LEU A 164 3.90 16.35 6.65
N THR A 165 2.71 16.69 6.12
CA THR A 165 2.56 17.48 4.87
C THR A 165 3.41 18.76 4.86
N ALA A 166 3.33 19.57 5.92
CA ALA A 166 4.09 20.82 6.00
C ALA A 166 5.61 20.61 6.09
N ALA A 167 6.05 19.54 6.76
CA ALA A 167 7.47 19.22 6.87
C ALA A 167 8.03 18.66 5.55
N LEU A 168 7.23 17.85 4.84
CA LEU A 168 7.52 17.34 3.51
C LEU A 168 7.69 18.50 2.51
N ASP A 169 6.79 19.48 2.51
CA ASP A 169 6.88 20.65 1.61
C ASP A 169 8.08 21.56 1.92
N ALA A 170 8.65 21.47 3.12
CA ALA A 170 9.85 22.18 3.53
C ALA A 170 11.15 21.45 3.18
N LEU A 171 11.08 20.21 2.66
CA LEU A 171 12.26 19.51 2.17
C LEU A 171 12.77 20.17 0.88
N PRO A 172 14.10 20.28 0.70
CA PRO A 172 14.66 20.82 -0.51
C PRO A 172 14.35 19.90 -1.70
N ALA A 173 14.10 20.48 -2.87
CA ALA A 173 13.89 19.74 -4.12
C ALA A 173 15.19 19.08 -4.67
N ARG A 174 16.20 18.85 -3.83
CA ARG A 174 17.57 18.55 -4.26
C ARG A 174 17.87 17.06 -4.53
N ASP A 175 16.96 16.16 -4.19
CA ASP A 175 17.26 14.71 -4.20
C ASP A 175 16.60 13.92 -5.35
N GLY A 176 15.85 14.58 -6.23
CA GLY A 176 15.20 13.94 -7.38
C GLY A 176 13.70 14.13 -7.44
N PRO A 177 13.02 13.53 -8.45
CA PRO A 177 11.56 13.50 -8.43
C PRO A 177 11.12 12.77 -7.17
N ALA A 178 9.99 13.20 -6.61
CA ALA A 178 9.34 12.61 -5.43
C ALA A 178 9.17 11.07 -5.49
N ARG A 179 9.28 10.49 -6.68
CA ARG A 179 9.38 9.05 -6.86
C ARG A 179 10.50 8.40 -6.06
N ARG A 180 11.65 9.05 -5.84
CA ARG A 180 12.68 8.49 -4.94
C ARG A 180 12.27 8.54 -3.48
N LEU A 181 11.67 9.64 -3.05
CA LEU A 181 11.31 9.88 -1.66
C LEU A 181 10.25 8.89 -1.16
N PHE A 182 9.29 8.52 -2.02
CA PHE A 182 8.22 7.57 -1.71
C PHE A 182 8.47 6.17 -2.30
N GLY A 183 9.73 5.80 -2.60
CA GLY A 183 10.07 4.46 -3.11
C GLY A 183 9.37 4.09 -4.43
N LEU A 184 8.94 5.08 -5.21
CA LEU A 184 8.23 4.89 -6.48
C LEU A 184 9.16 4.67 -7.69
N ASP A 185 10.48 4.79 -7.52
CA ASP A 185 11.44 4.40 -8.55
C ASP A 185 11.50 2.86 -8.65
N PRO A 186 11.65 2.29 -9.86
CA PRO A 186 11.99 0.87 -9.97
C PRO A 186 13.33 0.67 -9.25
N GLY A 187 13.34 -0.21 -8.24
CA GLY A 187 14.59 -0.59 -7.59
C GLY A 187 15.62 -1.10 -8.62
N PRO A 188 16.92 -1.11 -8.29
CA PRO A 188 17.90 -1.75 -9.15
C PRO A 188 17.42 -3.19 -9.43
N PRO A 189 17.59 -3.70 -10.67
CA PRO A 189 17.18 -5.06 -11.00
C PRO A 189 17.81 -6.02 -9.99
N ALA A 190 17.01 -6.92 -9.41
CA ALA A 190 17.49 -7.93 -8.49
C ALA A 190 18.56 -8.78 -9.19
N GLY A 191 19.84 -8.53 -8.91
CA GLY A 191 20.90 -9.24 -9.64
C GLY A 191 22.34 -8.77 -9.52
N THR A 192 22.69 -7.71 -8.76
CA THR A 192 24.11 -7.39 -8.55
C THR A 192 24.51 -7.67 -7.12
N ILE A 193 24.91 -8.92 -6.87
CA ILE A 193 25.74 -9.25 -5.71
C ILE A 193 27.05 -8.46 -5.87
N PRO A 194 27.45 -7.59 -4.92
CA PRO A 194 28.76 -6.98 -4.98
C PRO A 194 29.81 -8.08 -4.86
N ALA A 195 30.73 -8.15 -5.84
CA ALA A 195 31.85 -9.07 -5.80
C ALA A 195 32.60 -8.86 -4.47
N ARG A 196 32.73 -9.91 -3.67
CA ARG A 196 33.57 -9.92 -2.47
C ARG A 196 34.98 -9.50 -2.87
N GLY A 197 35.38 -8.31 -2.46
CA GLY A 197 36.76 -7.84 -2.58
C GLY A 197 37.68 -8.82 -1.84
N GLY A 198 38.65 -9.38 -2.57
CA GLY A 198 39.63 -10.31 -2.04
C GLY A 198 40.47 -9.67 -0.94
N THR A 199 40.68 -10.44 0.12
CA THR A 199 41.63 -10.15 1.19
C THR A 199 43.04 -10.06 0.60
N GLN A 200 43.66 -8.88 0.63
CA GLN A 200 45.11 -8.78 0.49
C GLN A 200 45.75 -9.14 1.83
N SER A 201 46.49 -10.26 1.81
CA SER A 201 47.39 -10.69 2.88
C SER A 201 48.54 -9.68 2.94
N VAL A 202 48.70 -9.02 4.08
CA VAL A 202 49.91 -8.26 4.41
C VAL A 202 50.92 -9.27 4.93
N THR A 203 52.05 -9.43 4.23
CA THR A 203 53.24 -10.10 4.76
C THR A 203 54.11 -9.08 5.48
N ASP A 204 54.43 -9.42 6.72
CA ASP A 204 55.26 -8.68 7.69
C ASP A 204 56.73 -8.55 7.24
N SER A 205 57.44 -7.54 7.74
CA SER A 205 58.91 -7.37 7.63
C SER A 205 59.52 -7.25 9.01
#